data_AF-A0A8H6E912-F1
#
_entry.id   AF-A0A8H6E912-F1
#
_cell.length_a   1.000
_cell.length_b   1.000
_cell.length_c   1.000
_cell.angle_alpha   90.00
_cell.angle_beta   90.00
_cell.angle_gamma   90.00
#
_symmetry.space_group_name_H-M   'P 1'
#
loop_
_entity.id
_entity.type
_entity.pdbx_description
1 polymer ?
#
loop_
_entity_poly.entity_id
_entity_poly.type
_entity_poly.pdbx_seq_one_letter_code
_entity_poly.pdbx_strand_id
1 'polypeptide(L)'
;MKTVTLSSSSLKELANIISQAVPILEDKTSNHALDIRGNVIEACQMILALVTSPEEVLKGMDRQNLASLQVINHYQIASIIPLKGTIAISEVADKCGLPTDILSRILRQAMTYGVFCELEPGYIAHTGLSQEILRLEPLLTYQLDVCLPSMVRLLDWLKDVDRDQKSAYQIAHNTTDTWWSSASKKPELIENYGKYMALITSGGAHDVSYVLKGFAWEEIGAGIVMDVGGADGFVAINLAESYPDMTVIVEDNLKLKDSAEANIPSHLKSRVLYLPHSFFKPQSALGRATDVFLLRHILHDWNDKDCRAILRTLVASMKPGASILVAEQILQSPGAVSWQRERVMRALDMQMMIQFGSKERTYEDWRALFLSVDPPLEIVRCVQPDGSADSFMELKKA
;
A
#
# COMPACT_ATOMS: atom_id res chain seq x y z
N MET A 1 -26.07 2.97 30.07
CA MET A 1 -25.66 3.37 28.70
C MET A 1 -26.12 2.30 27.74
N LYS A 2 -26.82 2.64 26.66
CA LYS A 2 -27.11 1.67 25.59
C LYS A 2 -25.79 1.41 24.85
N THR A 3 -25.29 0.18 24.93
CA THR A 3 -24.16 -0.27 24.10
C THR A 3 -24.62 -0.21 22.65
N VAL A 4 -23.93 0.56 21.82
CA VAL A 4 -24.17 0.57 20.37
C VAL A 4 -23.70 -0.78 19.84
N THR A 5 -24.59 -1.55 19.20
CA THR A 5 -24.23 -2.82 18.58
C THR A 5 -23.50 -2.56 17.27
N LEU A 6 -22.48 -3.38 16.97
CA LEU A 6 -21.69 -3.28 15.73
C LEU A 6 -22.53 -3.52 14.45
N SER A 7 -23.77 -4.01 14.59
CA SER A 7 -24.69 -4.21 13.48
C SER A 7 -26.15 -4.07 13.93
N SER A 8 -27.00 -3.69 12.97
CA SER A 8 -28.47 -3.80 13.05
C SER A 8 -28.99 -5.16 12.57
N SER A 9 -28.17 -5.95 11.88
CA SER A 9 -28.52 -7.27 11.35
C SER A 9 -28.45 -8.36 12.43
N SER A 10 -29.42 -9.26 12.41
CA SER A 10 -29.47 -10.43 13.27
C SER A 10 -28.54 -11.54 12.79
N LEU A 11 -28.10 -12.43 13.70
CA LEU A 11 -27.32 -13.64 13.35
C LEU A 11 -28.01 -14.49 12.29
N LYS A 12 -29.35 -14.55 12.30
CA LYS A 12 -30.15 -15.30 11.34
C LYS A 12 -30.06 -14.71 9.94
N GLU A 13 -30.08 -13.38 9.81
CA GLU A 13 -29.93 -12.71 8.52
C GLU A 13 -28.53 -12.93 7.95
N LEU A 14 -27.49 -12.80 8.78
CA LEU A 14 -26.11 -13.06 8.37
C LEU A 14 -25.89 -14.52 7.94
N ALA A 15 -26.45 -15.48 8.67
CA ALA A 15 -26.39 -16.89 8.30
C ALA A 15 -27.12 -17.19 6.97
N ASN A 16 -28.24 -16.50 6.71
CA ASN A 16 -28.97 -16.62 5.45
C ASN A 16 -28.15 -16.08 4.26
N ILE A 17 -27.44 -14.96 4.43
CA ILE A 17 -26.53 -14.42 3.41
C ILE A 17 -25.49 -15.48 3.01
N ILE A 18 -24.87 -16.13 4.01
CA ILE A 18 -23.89 -17.19 3.77
C ILE A 18 -24.53 -18.37 3.04
N SER A 19 -25.66 -18.87 3.54
CA SER A 19 -26.36 -20.02 2.97
C SER A 19 -26.76 -19.82 1.51
N GLN A 20 -27.23 -18.62 1.15
CA GLN A 20 -27.61 -18.27 -0.22
C GLN A 20 -26.40 -18.12 -1.15
N ALA A 21 -25.25 -17.71 -0.61
CA ALA A 21 -24.04 -17.48 -1.38
C ALA A 21 -23.25 -18.76 -1.68
N VAL A 22 -23.30 -19.78 -0.81
CA VAL A 22 -22.52 -21.03 -0.93
C VAL A 22 -22.67 -21.69 -2.31
N PRO A 23 -23.89 -21.93 -2.85
CA PRO A 23 -24.03 -22.57 -4.16
C PRO A 23 -23.37 -21.80 -5.30
N ILE A 24 -23.34 -20.46 -5.20
CA ILE A 24 -22.76 -19.58 -6.21
C ILE A 24 -21.23 -19.56 -6.11
N LEU A 25 -20.68 -19.67 -4.89
CA LEU A 25 -19.24 -19.75 -4.66
C LEU A 25 -18.66 -21.12 -5.06
N GLU A 26 -19.44 -22.19 -4.97
CA GLU A 26 -19.06 -23.54 -5.41
C GLU A 26 -19.10 -23.67 -6.94
N ASP A 27 -19.89 -22.83 -7.62
CA ASP A 27 -19.93 -22.74 -9.08
C ASP A 27 -18.74 -21.93 -9.62
N LYS A 28 -17.70 -22.66 -10.06
CA LYS A 28 -16.47 -22.09 -10.64
C LYS A 28 -16.67 -21.35 -11.98
N THR A 29 -17.89 -21.30 -12.52
CA THR A 29 -18.19 -20.65 -13.81
C THR A 29 -18.86 -19.28 -13.68
N SER A 30 -19.23 -18.85 -12.46
CA SER A 30 -19.95 -17.59 -12.23
C SER A 30 -19.04 -16.36 -12.18
N ASN A 31 -19.28 -15.38 -13.06
CA ASN A 31 -18.61 -14.07 -13.05
C ASN A 31 -19.03 -13.15 -11.88
N HIS A 32 -20.04 -13.54 -11.08
CA HIS A 32 -20.51 -12.79 -9.90
C HIS A 32 -19.80 -13.20 -8.59
N ALA A 33 -18.80 -14.08 -8.66
CA ALA A 33 -18.18 -14.69 -7.48
C ALA A 33 -17.44 -13.69 -6.57
N LEU A 34 -16.92 -12.57 -7.09
CA LEU A 34 -16.11 -11.62 -6.30
C LEU A 34 -16.95 -10.81 -5.30
N ASP A 35 -18.06 -10.22 -5.73
CA ASP A 35 -18.95 -9.44 -4.86
C ASP A 35 -19.63 -10.34 -3.82
N ILE A 36 -20.04 -11.54 -4.25
CA ILE A 36 -20.65 -12.53 -3.36
C ILE A 36 -19.65 -13.02 -2.31
N ARG A 37 -18.39 -13.24 -2.69
CA ARG A 37 -17.32 -13.58 -1.74
C ARG A 37 -17.11 -12.48 -0.71
N GLY A 38 -17.14 -11.21 -1.14
CA GLY A 38 -17.05 -10.05 -0.23
C GLY A 38 -18.16 -10.09 0.83
N ASN A 39 -19.40 -10.28 0.40
CA ASN A 39 -20.56 -10.35 1.30
C ASN A 39 -20.48 -11.52 2.29
N VAL A 40 -19.99 -12.68 1.87
CA VAL A 40 -19.80 -13.85 2.75
C VAL A 40 -18.72 -13.58 3.80
N ILE A 41 -17.58 -13.04 3.39
CA ILE A 41 -16.50 -12.68 4.33
C ILE A 41 -17.02 -11.68 5.37
N GLU A 42 -17.76 -10.67 4.92
CA GLU A 42 -18.36 -9.68 5.81
C GLU A 42 -19.35 -10.32 6.79
N ALA A 43 -20.27 -11.16 6.30
CA ALA A 43 -21.22 -11.86 7.16
C ALA A 43 -20.53 -12.76 8.20
N CYS A 44 -19.50 -13.52 7.80
CA CYS A 44 -18.72 -14.36 8.72
C CYS A 44 -18.02 -13.54 9.80
N GLN A 45 -17.42 -12.40 9.43
CA GLN A 45 -16.75 -11.52 10.39
C GLN A 45 -17.74 -10.85 11.34
N MET A 46 -18.92 -10.46 10.86
CA MET A 46 -19.98 -9.92 11.69
C MET A 46 -20.53 -10.96 12.65
N ILE A 47 -20.75 -12.20 12.20
CA ILE A 47 -21.11 -13.32 13.09
C ILE A 47 -20.03 -13.47 14.16
N LEU A 48 -18.75 -13.55 13.78
CA LEU A 48 -17.64 -13.68 14.73
C LEU A 48 -17.64 -12.52 15.75
N ALA A 49 -17.84 -11.28 15.30
CA ALA A 49 -17.90 -10.10 16.17
C ALA A 49 -19.12 -10.10 17.11
N LEU A 50 -20.23 -10.73 16.72
CA LEU A 50 -21.45 -10.83 17.54
C LEU A 50 -21.40 -11.98 18.54
N VAL A 51 -20.72 -13.09 18.22
CA VAL A 51 -20.65 -14.28 19.08
C VAL A 51 -19.44 -14.28 20.00
N THR A 52 -18.36 -13.61 19.62
CA THR A 52 -17.15 -13.47 20.46
C THR A 52 -17.40 -12.38 21.50
N SER A 53 -17.15 -12.67 22.76
CA SER A 53 -17.29 -11.65 23.80
C SER A 53 -16.26 -10.53 23.60
N PRO A 54 -16.57 -9.28 23.97
CA PRO A 54 -15.60 -8.18 23.90
C PRO A 54 -14.31 -8.46 24.66
N GLU A 55 -14.38 -9.20 25.77
CA GLU A 55 -13.22 -9.61 26.56
C GLU A 55 -12.31 -10.56 25.78
N GLU A 56 -12.88 -11.57 25.11
CA GLU A 56 -12.14 -12.49 24.26
C GLU A 56 -11.48 -11.77 23.08
N VAL A 57 -12.16 -10.80 22.46
CA VAL A 57 -11.57 -9.98 21.39
C VAL A 57 -10.35 -9.22 21.90
N LEU A 58 -10.47 -8.51 23.04
CA LEU A 58 -9.36 -7.73 23.60
C LEU A 58 -8.18 -8.61 24.04
N LYS A 59 -8.47 -9.78 24.64
CA LYS A 59 -7.45 -10.75 25.02
C LYS A 59 -6.82 -11.46 23.81
N GLY A 60 -7.56 -11.58 22.72
CA GLY A 60 -7.17 -12.28 21.49
C GLY A 60 -6.45 -11.42 20.46
N MET A 61 -6.19 -10.12 20.73
CA MET A 61 -5.33 -9.28 19.90
C MET A 61 -3.85 -9.71 20.04
N ASP A 62 -3.54 -10.86 19.47
CA ASP A 62 -2.32 -11.60 19.76
C ASP A 62 -1.12 -11.11 18.94
N ARG A 63 -0.30 -10.28 19.59
CA ARG A 63 0.99 -9.76 19.11
C ARG A 63 2.04 -10.86 18.88
N GLN A 64 1.89 -12.05 19.48
CA GLN A 64 2.85 -13.15 19.32
C GLN A 64 2.87 -13.67 17.87
N ASN A 65 1.78 -13.52 17.12
CA ASN A 65 1.73 -13.95 15.72
C ASN A 65 2.52 -13.04 14.79
N LEU A 66 2.50 -11.73 15.03
CA LEU A 66 3.33 -10.80 14.25
C LEU A 66 4.82 -11.12 14.47
N ALA A 67 5.22 -11.38 15.71
CA ALA A 67 6.58 -11.80 16.03
C ALA A 67 6.92 -13.16 15.39
N SER A 68 6.00 -14.12 15.42
CA SER A 68 6.22 -15.44 14.80
C SER A 68 6.36 -15.33 13.28
N LEU A 69 5.51 -14.54 12.64
CA LEU A 69 5.56 -14.29 11.20
C LEU A 69 6.84 -13.55 10.80
N GLN A 70 7.31 -12.62 11.63
CA GLN A 70 8.59 -11.93 11.41
C GLN A 70 9.74 -12.93 11.40
N VAL A 71 9.81 -13.85 12.37
CA VAL A 71 10.85 -14.90 12.38
C VAL A 71 10.72 -15.82 11.17
N ILE A 72 9.50 -16.26 10.84
CA ILE A 72 9.24 -17.11 9.67
C ILE A 72 9.74 -16.46 8.38
N ASN A 73 9.47 -15.17 8.21
CA ASN A 73 9.87 -14.39 7.05
C ASN A 73 11.38 -14.14 7.04
N HIS A 74 11.95 -13.66 8.14
CA HIS A 74 13.37 -13.34 8.28
C HIS A 74 14.28 -14.54 7.99
N TYR A 75 13.95 -15.71 8.54
CA TYR A 75 14.70 -16.95 8.33
C TYR A 75 14.26 -17.73 7.08
N GLN A 76 13.39 -17.15 6.24
CA GLN A 76 12.92 -17.74 4.98
C GLN A 76 12.37 -19.16 5.16
N ILE A 77 11.66 -19.39 6.26
CA ILE A 77 11.24 -20.73 6.70
C ILE A 77 10.26 -21.34 5.70
N ALA A 78 9.36 -20.54 5.14
CA ALA A 78 8.45 -20.98 4.09
C ALA A 78 9.18 -21.53 2.86
N SER A 79 10.37 -21.00 2.53
CA SER A 79 11.17 -21.44 1.38
C SER A 79 11.92 -22.76 1.65
N ILE A 80 12.14 -23.10 2.92
CA ILE A 80 12.83 -24.33 3.34
C ILE A 80 11.88 -25.53 3.31
N ILE A 81 10.60 -25.31 3.60
CA ILE A 81 9.57 -26.36 3.65
C ILE A 81 9.18 -26.75 2.21
N PRO A 82 9.09 -28.06 1.89
CA PRO A 82 8.71 -28.48 0.55
C PRO A 82 7.25 -28.10 0.26
N LEU A 83 6.99 -27.54 -0.94
CA LEU A 83 5.64 -27.15 -1.37
C LEU A 83 4.60 -28.29 -1.31
N LYS A 84 5.06 -29.54 -1.41
CA LYS A 84 4.25 -30.75 -1.29
C LYS A 84 4.92 -31.72 -0.32
N GLY A 85 4.12 -32.30 0.57
CA GLY A 85 4.59 -33.25 1.59
C GLY A 85 4.96 -32.55 2.90
N THR A 86 5.69 -33.26 3.74
CA THR A 86 6.12 -32.80 5.07
C THR A 86 7.64 -32.80 5.19
N ILE A 87 8.15 -32.06 6.16
CA ILE A 87 9.57 -32.05 6.56
C ILE A 87 9.67 -32.05 8.09
N ALA A 88 10.70 -32.67 8.66
CA ALA A 88 10.93 -32.64 10.10
C ALA A 88 11.28 -31.22 10.56
N ILE A 89 10.68 -30.74 11.65
CA ILE A 89 10.98 -29.41 12.20
C ILE A 89 12.46 -29.30 12.58
N SER A 90 13.09 -30.39 13.03
CA SER A 90 14.54 -30.43 13.31
C SER A 90 15.37 -30.13 12.07
N GLU A 91 14.99 -30.68 10.91
CA GLU A 91 15.70 -30.44 9.64
C GLU A 91 15.53 -28.99 9.18
N VAL A 92 14.33 -28.41 9.36
CA VAL A 92 14.11 -26.98 9.09
C VAL A 92 14.98 -26.12 10.01
N ALA A 93 15.04 -26.48 11.30
CA ALA A 93 15.85 -25.77 12.30
C ALA A 93 17.34 -25.81 11.95
N ASP A 94 17.86 -26.97 11.54
CA ASP A 94 19.24 -27.13 11.09
C ASP A 94 19.55 -26.25 9.87
N LYS A 95 18.62 -26.16 8.91
CA LYS A 95 18.76 -25.35 7.69
C LYS A 95 18.74 -23.85 7.96
N CYS A 96 17.97 -23.37 8.94
CA CYS A 96 17.91 -21.95 9.30
C CYS A 96 18.79 -21.56 10.50
N GLY A 97 19.52 -22.51 11.10
CA GLY A 97 20.43 -22.26 12.22
C GLY A 97 19.71 -21.94 13.54
N LEU A 98 18.48 -22.40 13.73
CA LEU A 98 17.70 -22.18 14.94
C LEU A 98 17.61 -23.44 15.81
N PRO A 99 17.56 -23.32 17.16
CA PRO A 99 17.28 -24.47 18.01
C PRO A 99 15.88 -25.04 17.75
N THR A 100 15.78 -26.37 17.57
CA THR A 100 14.53 -27.05 17.22
C THR A 100 13.39 -26.76 18.20
N ASP A 101 13.65 -26.72 19.51
CA ASP A 101 12.63 -26.39 20.53
C ASP A 101 12.04 -24.98 20.33
N ILE A 102 12.92 -24.00 20.08
CA ILE A 102 12.53 -22.61 19.85
C ILE A 102 11.71 -22.51 18.58
N LEU A 103 12.21 -23.08 17.47
CA LEU A 103 11.53 -23.04 16.19
C LEU A 103 10.15 -23.72 16.27
N SER A 104 10.05 -24.87 16.96
CA SER A 104 8.79 -25.59 17.15
C SER A 104 7.73 -24.72 17.81
N ARG A 105 8.10 -23.94 18.83
CA ARG A 105 7.16 -23.03 19.54
C ARG A 105 6.66 -21.90 18.64
N ILE A 106 7.56 -21.33 17.84
CA ILE A 106 7.24 -20.25 16.89
C ILE A 106 6.29 -20.76 15.80
N LEU A 107 6.61 -21.91 15.21
CA LEU A 107 5.78 -22.50 14.16
C LEU A 107 4.40 -22.90 14.70
N ARG A 108 4.33 -23.52 15.88
CA ARG A 108 3.04 -23.90 16.49
C ARG A 108 2.17 -22.69 16.85
N GLN A 109 2.77 -21.58 17.26
CA GLN A 109 2.03 -20.33 17.42
C GLN A 109 1.44 -19.88 16.08
N ALA A 110 2.23 -19.85 15.00
CA ALA A 110 1.74 -19.47 13.67
C ALA A 110 0.68 -20.44 13.11
N MET A 111 0.75 -21.73 13.47
CA MET A 111 -0.27 -22.73 13.09
C MET A 111 -1.65 -22.42 13.68
N THR A 112 -1.75 -21.67 14.79
CA THR A 112 -3.05 -21.27 15.36
C THR A 112 -3.83 -20.31 14.43
N TYR A 113 -3.14 -19.67 13.48
CA TYR A 113 -3.72 -18.84 12.41
C TYR A 113 -3.74 -19.57 11.06
N GLY A 114 -3.44 -20.87 11.06
CA GLY A 114 -3.43 -21.70 9.86
C GLY A 114 -2.25 -21.44 8.93
N VAL A 115 -1.17 -20.80 9.39
CA VAL A 115 0.01 -20.52 8.54
C VAL A 115 0.63 -21.83 8.06
N PHE A 116 0.89 -22.78 8.95
CA PHE A 116 1.36 -24.13 8.61
C PHE A 116 0.45 -25.18 9.25
N CYS A 117 0.73 -26.45 9.04
CA CYS A 117 0.13 -27.55 9.80
C CYS A 117 1.16 -28.60 10.20
N GLU A 118 0.92 -29.25 11.33
CA GLU A 118 1.71 -30.40 11.83
C GLU A 118 0.84 -31.65 11.66
N LEU A 119 1.08 -32.42 10.59
CA LEU A 119 0.27 -33.62 10.26
C LEU A 119 0.65 -34.82 11.15
N GLU A 120 1.93 -34.90 11.51
CA GLU A 120 2.48 -35.87 12.43
C GLU A 120 3.38 -35.13 13.43
N PRO A 121 3.49 -35.57 14.69
CA PRO A 121 4.34 -34.91 15.68
C PRO A 121 5.77 -34.70 15.17
N GLY A 122 6.21 -33.44 15.12
CA GLY A 122 7.51 -33.03 14.63
C GLY A 122 7.63 -32.84 13.11
N TYR A 123 6.57 -33.04 12.33
CA TYR A 123 6.57 -32.90 10.88
C TYR A 123 5.61 -31.82 10.41
N ILE A 124 6.16 -30.82 9.72
CA ILE A 124 5.45 -29.64 9.26
C ILE A 124 5.17 -29.69 7.76
N ALA A 125 4.03 -29.16 7.36
CA ALA A 125 3.59 -29.00 5.98
C ALA A 125 3.05 -27.58 5.73
N HIS A 126 3.08 -27.18 4.45
CA HIS A 126 2.38 -25.98 4.01
C HIS A 126 0.86 -26.09 4.11
N THR A 127 0.22 -24.96 4.40
CA THR A 127 -1.20 -24.71 4.08
C THR A 127 -1.25 -23.73 2.90
N GLY A 128 -2.46 -23.40 2.44
CA GLY A 128 -2.62 -22.31 1.46
C GLY A 128 -2.06 -20.97 1.95
N LEU A 129 -2.14 -20.67 3.27
CA LEU A 129 -1.66 -19.40 3.82
C LEU A 129 -0.13 -19.30 3.82
N SER A 130 0.61 -20.35 4.21
CA SER A 130 2.07 -20.29 4.14
C SER A 130 2.64 -20.32 2.73
N GLN A 131 1.93 -20.86 1.75
CA GLN A 131 2.36 -20.74 0.36
C GLN A 131 2.32 -19.28 -0.11
N GLU A 132 1.33 -18.51 0.33
CA GLU A 132 1.24 -17.08 0.02
C GLU A 132 2.37 -16.25 0.65
N ILE A 133 3.00 -16.70 1.74
CA ILE A 133 4.17 -16.03 2.32
C ILE A 133 5.29 -15.89 1.29
N LEU A 134 5.49 -16.88 0.42
CA LEU A 134 6.53 -16.83 -0.62
C LEU A 134 6.28 -15.69 -1.61
N ARG A 135 5.02 -15.45 -1.98
CA ARG A 135 4.63 -14.37 -2.89
C ARG A 135 4.59 -13.01 -2.18
N LEU A 136 4.19 -13.00 -0.91
CA LEU A 136 4.00 -11.80 -0.09
C LEU A 136 5.26 -11.41 0.69
N GLU A 137 6.39 -12.10 0.51
CA GLU A 137 7.65 -11.85 1.22
C GLU A 137 8.05 -10.36 1.20
N PRO A 138 8.00 -9.62 0.07
CA PRO A 138 8.35 -8.19 0.08
C PRO A 138 7.45 -7.34 1.00
N LEU A 139 6.15 -7.65 1.03
CA LEU A 139 5.19 -6.99 1.91
C LEU A 139 5.46 -7.35 3.37
N LEU A 140 5.72 -8.62 3.67
CA LEU A 140 6.01 -9.06 5.04
C LEU A 140 7.32 -8.46 5.54
N THR A 141 8.36 -8.44 4.72
CA THR A 141 9.64 -7.81 5.05
C THR A 141 9.45 -6.33 5.35
N TYR A 142 8.76 -5.58 4.49
CA TYR A 142 8.51 -4.17 4.76
C TYR A 142 7.66 -3.94 6.02
N GLN A 143 6.55 -4.66 6.15
CA GLN A 143 5.63 -4.48 7.28
C GLN A 143 6.21 -4.91 8.63
N LEU A 144 7.00 -5.98 8.66
CA LEU A 144 7.49 -6.57 9.91
C LEU A 144 8.87 -6.04 10.31
N ASP A 145 9.76 -5.76 9.37
CA ASP A 145 11.13 -5.32 9.70
C ASP A 145 11.28 -3.80 9.67
N VAL A 146 10.46 -3.09 8.88
CA VAL A 146 10.50 -1.63 8.80
C VAL A 146 9.35 -1.01 9.57
N CYS A 147 8.10 -1.42 9.30
CA CYS A 147 6.96 -0.73 9.87
C CYS A 147 6.72 -1.05 11.36
N LEU A 148 6.75 -2.33 11.72
CA LEU A 148 6.43 -2.80 13.07
C LEU A 148 7.30 -2.18 14.18
N PRO A 149 8.63 -2.02 14.04
CA PRO A 149 9.45 -1.35 15.05
C PRO A 149 9.01 0.09 15.34
N SER A 150 8.55 0.84 14.34
CA SER A 150 8.01 2.19 14.54
C SER A 150 6.60 2.17 15.13
N MET A 151 5.76 1.20 14.74
CA MET A 151 4.40 1.06 15.28
C MET A 151 4.40 0.88 16.80
N VAL A 152 5.31 0.05 17.34
CA VAL A 152 5.41 -0.15 18.79
C VAL A 152 5.94 1.08 19.55
N ARG A 153 6.49 2.07 18.85
CA ARG A 153 6.96 3.35 19.40
C ARG A 153 5.94 4.48 19.30
N LEU A 154 4.72 4.22 18.81
CA LEU A 154 3.68 5.24 18.69
C LEU A 154 3.40 5.96 20.02
N LEU A 155 3.30 5.22 21.14
CA LEU A 155 3.07 5.82 22.46
C LEU A 155 4.24 6.68 22.93
N ASP A 156 5.47 6.25 22.63
CA ASP A 156 6.68 7.00 23.00
C ASP A 156 6.73 8.32 22.23
N TRP A 157 6.41 8.30 20.93
CA TRP A 157 6.26 9.49 20.09
C TRP A 157 5.20 10.46 20.61
N LEU A 158 4.02 9.97 21.01
CA LEU A 158 2.95 10.83 21.54
C LEU A 158 3.35 11.59 22.81
N LYS A 159 4.25 11.02 23.62
CA LYS A 159 4.78 11.62 24.86
C LYS A 159 5.93 12.59 24.61
N ASP A 160 6.49 12.60 23.40
CA ASP A 160 7.65 13.41 23.08
C ASP A 160 7.26 14.89 22.89
N VAL A 161 8.07 15.79 23.46
CA VAL A 161 7.84 17.24 23.40
C VAL A 161 8.07 17.82 22.00
N ASP A 162 8.95 17.19 21.22
CA ASP A 162 9.29 17.63 19.87
C ASP A 162 8.57 16.79 18.80
N ARG A 163 7.48 16.10 19.17
CA ARG A 163 6.78 15.15 18.28
C ARG A 163 6.37 15.77 16.95
N ASP A 164 6.05 17.07 16.90
CA ASP A 164 5.58 17.73 15.67
C ASP A 164 6.72 17.93 14.64
N GLN A 165 7.97 17.66 15.02
CA GLN A 165 9.15 17.71 14.15
C GLN A 165 9.66 16.32 13.72
N LYS A 166 9.01 15.24 14.15
CA LYS A 166 9.43 13.84 13.89
C LYS A 166 8.25 12.88 13.81
N SER A 167 8.47 11.66 13.36
CA SER A 167 7.49 10.57 13.46
C SER A 167 8.00 9.50 14.43
N ALA A 168 7.18 8.47 14.66
CA ALA A 168 7.58 7.32 15.49
C ALA A 168 8.75 6.54 14.86
N TYR A 169 8.95 6.65 13.55
CA TYR A 169 10.12 6.11 12.84
C TYR A 169 11.44 6.60 13.43
N GLN A 170 11.61 7.93 13.58
CA GLN A 170 12.85 8.50 14.13
C GLN A 170 13.20 7.95 15.51
N ILE A 171 12.18 7.74 16.36
CA ILE A 171 12.36 7.18 17.71
C ILE A 171 12.76 5.70 17.62
N ALA A 172 12.09 4.91 16.79
CA ALA A 172 12.38 3.49 16.65
C ALA A 172 13.78 3.21 16.09
N HIS A 173 14.25 4.04 15.17
CA HIS A 173 15.54 3.88 14.52
C HIS A 173 16.65 4.78 15.08
N ASN A 174 16.37 5.50 16.18
CA ASN A 174 17.30 6.41 16.85
C ASN A 174 18.03 7.35 15.86
N THR A 175 17.26 8.04 15.03
CA THR A 175 17.75 8.90 13.95
C THR A 175 17.00 10.22 13.90
N THR A 176 17.65 11.26 13.38
CA THR A 176 17.01 12.55 13.06
C THR A 176 16.52 12.62 11.61
N ASP A 177 16.93 11.66 10.78
CA ASP A 177 16.51 11.56 9.39
C ASP A 177 15.03 11.16 9.28
N THR A 178 14.30 11.79 8.37
CA THR A 178 13.01 11.25 7.91
C THR A 178 13.21 9.86 7.30
N TRP A 179 12.11 9.12 7.11
CA TRP A 179 12.17 7.84 6.41
C TRP A 179 12.85 7.99 5.03
N TRP A 180 12.47 8.99 4.23
CA TRP A 180 13.05 9.24 2.90
C TRP A 180 14.53 9.64 2.94
N SER A 181 14.97 10.43 3.92
CA SER A 181 16.39 10.75 4.12
C SER A 181 17.18 9.50 4.50
N SER A 182 16.61 8.63 5.34
CA SER A 182 17.21 7.35 5.72
C SER A 182 17.29 6.37 4.55
N ALA A 183 16.21 6.21 3.78
CA ALA A 183 16.17 5.36 2.58
C ALA A 183 17.18 5.83 1.52
N SER A 184 17.33 7.15 1.35
CA SER A 184 18.35 7.72 0.47
C SER A 184 19.78 7.37 0.92
N LYS A 185 20.02 7.06 2.19
CA LYS A 185 21.35 6.67 2.71
C LYS A 185 21.54 5.14 2.79
N LYS A 186 20.46 4.36 2.71
CA LYS A 186 20.45 2.90 2.90
C LYS A 186 19.86 2.20 1.65
N PRO A 187 20.71 1.72 0.72
CA PRO A 187 20.26 1.06 -0.51
C PRO A 187 19.28 -0.10 -0.27
N GLU A 188 19.50 -0.90 0.78
CA GLU A 188 18.61 -2.01 1.15
C GLU A 188 17.18 -1.56 1.49
N LEU A 189 17.01 -0.39 2.15
CA LEU A 189 15.70 0.10 2.55
C LEU A 189 14.91 0.57 1.34
N ILE A 190 15.54 1.29 0.41
CA ILE A 190 14.88 1.74 -0.82
C ILE A 190 14.58 0.58 -1.76
N GLU A 191 15.47 -0.43 -1.85
CA GLU A 191 15.23 -1.63 -2.65
C GLU A 191 14.04 -2.45 -2.12
N ASN A 192 13.99 -2.70 -0.80
CA ASN A 192 12.89 -3.43 -0.18
C ASN A 192 11.56 -2.67 -0.29
N TYR A 193 11.59 -1.34 -0.15
CA TYR A 193 10.41 -0.51 -0.40
C TYR A 193 9.97 -0.59 -1.87
N GLY A 194 10.89 -0.55 -2.83
CA GLY A 194 10.58 -0.73 -4.25
C GLY A 194 9.89 -2.07 -4.54
N LYS A 195 10.39 -3.18 -3.97
CA LYS A 195 9.75 -4.50 -4.10
C LYS A 195 8.37 -4.55 -3.46
N TYR A 196 8.19 -3.92 -2.31
CA TYR A 196 6.88 -3.75 -1.67
C TYR A 196 5.92 -2.96 -2.56
N MET A 197 6.35 -1.82 -3.12
CA MET A 197 5.55 -0.98 -4.00
C MET A 197 5.16 -1.70 -5.30
N ALA A 198 6.09 -2.46 -5.90
CA ALA A 198 5.81 -3.28 -7.07
C ALA A 198 4.75 -4.36 -6.79
N LEU A 199 4.80 -5.00 -5.60
CA LEU A 199 3.82 -6.00 -5.21
C LEU A 199 2.42 -5.40 -4.99
N ILE A 200 2.31 -4.25 -4.33
CA ILE A 200 0.99 -3.64 -4.05
C ILE A 200 0.34 -3.02 -5.30
N THR A 201 1.14 -2.63 -6.29
CA THR A 201 0.65 -2.04 -7.55
C THR A 201 0.48 -3.03 -8.70
N SER A 202 0.86 -4.30 -8.49
CA SER A 202 0.68 -5.41 -9.44
C SER A 202 -0.54 -6.25 -9.06
N GLY A 203 -1.73 -5.67 -9.25
CA GLY A 203 -3.03 -6.29 -8.99
C GLY A 203 -3.84 -5.65 -7.86
N GLY A 204 -5.06 -6.17 -7.65
CA GLY A 204 -5.94 -5.73 -6.56
C GLY A 204 -6.51 -4.33 -6.76
N ALA A 205 -6.63 -3.58 -5.67
CA ALA A 205 -7.29 -2.26 -5.65
C ALA A 205 -6.36 -1.09 -6.02
N HIS A 206 -5.04 -1.32 -6.10
CA HIS A 206 -4.05 -0.31 -6.49
C HIS A 206 -3.33 -0.72 -7.79
N ASP A 207 -3.95 -1.56 -8.61
CA ASP A 207 -3.36 -2.00 -9.87
C ASP A 207 -3.05 -0.82 -10.80
N VAL A 208 -1.89 -0.86 -11.47
CA VAL A 208 -1.46 0.21 -12.38
C VAL A 208 -2.45 0.48 -13.52
N SER A 209 -3.22 -0.52 -13.96
CA SER A 209 -4.19 -0.35 -15.06
C SER A 209 -5.32 0.63 -14.73
N TYR A 210 -5.58 0.94 -13.46
CA TYR A 210 -6.55 1.98 -13.08
C TYR A 210 -6.09 3.37 -13.49
N VAL A 211 -4.77 3.60 -13.67
CA VAL A 211 -4.25 4.88 -14.18
C VAL A 211 -4.87 5.19 -15.54
N LEU A 212 -4.98 4.21 -16.43
CA LEU A 212 -5.58 4.35 -17.77
C LEU A 212 -7.06 4.78 -17.73
N LYS A 213 -7.74 4.53 -16.62
CA LYS A 213 -9.18 4.85 -16.43
C LYS A 213 -9.41 6.08 -15.56
N GLY A 214 -8.36 6.57 -14.90
CA GLY A 214 -8.42 7.68 -13.96
C GLY A 214 -8.47 9.06 -14.61
N PHE A 215 -8.14 9.15 -15.90
CA PHE A 215 -8.01 10.41 -16.62
C PHE A 215 -8.31 10.21 -18.12
N ALA A 216 -8.70 11.29 -18.80
CA ALA A 216 -9.00 11.28 -20.24
C ALA A 216 -7.71 11.42 -21.06
N TRP A 217 -6.84 10.40 -21.00
CA TRP A 217 -5.53 10.41 -21.65
C TRP A 217 -5.60 10.58 -23.16
N GLU A 218 -6.69 10.16 -23.81
CA GLU A 218 -6.90 10.32 -25.25
C GLU A 218 -6.90 11.81 -25.66
N GLU A 219 -7.34 12.70 -24.77
CA GLU A 219 -7.40 14.15 -25.03
C GLU A 219 -5.99 14.79 -25.08
N ILE A 220 -4.98 14.12 -24.52
CA ILE A 220 -3.59 14.57 -24.54
C ILE A 220 -2.92 14.26 -25.88
N GLY A 221 -3.32 13.18 -26.55
CA GLY A 221 -2.73 12.74 -27.83
C GLY A 221 -1.21 12.54 -27.74
N ALA A 222 -0.46 13.24 -28.62
CA ALA A 222 1.00 13.18 -28.67
C ALA A 222 1.71 14.08 -27.62
N GLY A 223 1.01 14.40 -26.52
CA GLY A 223 1.51 15.27 -25.46
C GLY A 223 2.55 14.61 -24.54
N ILE A 224 2.99 15.39 -23.55
CA ILE A 224 4.01 15.00 -22.57
C ILE A 224 3.35 14.81 -21.21
N VAL A 225 3.50 13.62 -20.64
CA VAL A 225 3.15 13.32 -19.24
C VAL A 225 4.44 13.28 -18.42
N MET A 226 4.46 13.95 -17.29
CA MET A 226 5.55 13.88 -16.32
C MET A 226 5.07 13.09 -15.10
N ASP A 227 5.63 11.90 -14.92
CA ASP A 227 5.38 11.02 -13.78
C ASP A 227 6.32 11.41 -12.63
N VAL A 228 5.81 12.26 -11.74
CA VAL A 228 6.56 12.90 -10.66
C VAL A 228 6.63 11.96 -9.46
N GLY A 229 7.85 11.53 -9.11
CA GLY A 229 8.06 10.44 -8.15
C GLY A 229 7.75 9.06 -8.74
N GLY A 230 7.96 8.88 -10.05
CA GLY A 230 7.55 7.67 -10.78
C GLY A 230 8.40 6.42 -10.52
N ALA A 231 9.36 6.48 -9.59
CA ALA A 231 10.20 5.36 -9.15
C ALA A 231 10.88 4.62 -10.32
N ASP A 232 10.54 3.36 -10.57
CA ASP A 232 11.13 2.54 -11.63
C ASP A 232 10.44 2.70 -13.00
N GLY A 233 9.45 3.60 -13.10
CA GLY A 233 8.77 3.96 -14.34
C GLY A 233 7.64 3.01 -14.75
N PHE A 234 7.16 2.12 -13.87
CA PHE A 234 6.11 1.17 -14.21
C PHE A 234 4.81 1.84 -14.70
N VAL A 235 4.43 2.98 -14.13
CA VAL A 235 3.27 3.78 -14.58
C VAL A 235 3.52 4.36 -15.97
N ALA A 236 4.70 4.95 -16.17
CA ALA A 236 5.11 5.50 -17.46
C ALA A 236 5.14 4.46 -18.59
N ILE A 237 5.63 3.25 -18.30
CA ILE A 237 5.59 2.12 -19.23
C ILE A 237 4.14 1.78 -19.57
N ASN A 238 3.26 1.64 -18.56
CA ASN A 238 1.85 1.29 -18.78
C ASN A 238 1.10 2.32 -19.64
N LEU A 239 1.34 3.61 -19.40
CA LEU A 239 0.80 4.70 -20.22
C LEU A 239 1.35 4.66 -21.64
N ALA A 240 2.67 4.53 -21.81
CA ALA A 240 3.31 4.55 -23.12
C ALA A 240 2.99 3.34 -24.00
N GLU A 241 2.70 2.17 -23.42
CA GLU A 241 2.16 1.00 -24.15
C GLU A 241 0.74 1.26 -24.65
N SER A 242 -0.08 1.94 -23.83
CA SER A 242 -1.51 2.18 -24.12
C SER A 242 -1.74 3.36 -25.08
N TYR A 243 -0.84 4.34 -25.06
CA TYR A 243 -0.92 5.57 -25.84
C TYR A 243 0.37 5.75 -26.69
N PRO A 244 0.40 5.24 -27.94
CA PRO A 244 1.63 5.12 -28.74
C PRO A 244 2.32 6.44 -29.11
N ASP A 245 1.57 7.53 -29.18
CA ASP A 245 2.12 8.85 -29.54
C ASP A 245 2.56 9.66 -28.31
N MET A 246 2.21 9.21 -27.10
CA MET A 246 2.51 9.89 -25.86
C MET A 246 3.98 9.73 -25.48
N THR A 247 4.58 10.81 -24.98
CA THR A 247 5.88 10.80 -24.31
C THR A 247 5.67 10.88 -22.81
N VAL A 248 6.29 9.98 -22.04
CA VAL A 248 6.23 9.99 -20.58
C VAL A 248 7.63 10.18 -20.00
N ILE A 249 7.78 11.17 -19.14
CA ILE A 249 9.03 11.49 -18.46
C ILE A 249 8.88 11.08 -17.00
N VAL A 250 9.69 10.13 -16.56
CA VAL A 250 9.76 9.70 -15.15
C VAL A 250 10.72 10.63 -14.42
N GLU A 251 10.22 11.37 -13.43
CA GLU A 251 11.04 12.18 -12.53
C GLU A 251 11.20 11.48 -11.18
N ASP A 252 12.43 11.11 -10.82
CA ASP A 252 12.72 10.58 -9.48
C ASP A 252 14.22 10.77 -9.15
N ASN A 253 14.68 10.21 -8.04
CA ASN A 253 16.03 10.29 -7.53
C ASN A 253 17.06 9.74 -8.53
N LEU A 254 18.23 10.39 -8.64
CA LEU A 254 19.35 9.92 -9.47
C LEU A 254 19.72 8.45 -9.20
N LYS A 255 19.58 7.99 -7.95
CA LYS A 255 19.94 6.63 -7.54
C LYS A 255 19.08 5.53 -8.17
N LEU A 256 17.88 5.85 -8.66
CA LEU A 256 16.98 4.89 -9.31
C LEU A 256 17.13 4.89 -10.84
N LYS A 257 17.94 5.80 -11.41
CA LYS A 257 18.06 5.97 -12.86
C LYS A 257 18.42 4.68 -13.58
N ASP A 258 19.51 4.03 -13.17
CA ASP A 258 20.04 2.86 -13.89
C ASP A 258 19.04 1.69 -13.85
N SER A 259 18.39 1.46 -12.70
CA SER A 259 17.35 0.42 -12.57
C SER A 259 16.10 0.74 -13.38
N ALA A 260 15.63 1.99 -13.35
CA ALA A 260 14.46 2.41 -14.12
C ALA A 260 14.71 2.30 -15.63
N GLU A 261 15.87 2.77 -16.11
CA GLU A 261 16.24 2.69 -17.53
C GLU A 261 16.44 1.26 -18.02
N ALA A 262 16.86 0.35 -17.13
CA ALA A 262 16.94 -1.08 -17.42
C ALA A 262 15.53 -1.73 -17.54
N ASN A 263 14.55 -1.24 -16.77
CA ASN A 263 13.17 -1.73 -16.80
C ASN A 263 12.38 -1.26 -18.02
N ILE A 264 12.78 -0.13 -18.66
CA ILE A 264 12.10 0.38 -19.86
C ILE A 264 12.31 -0.58 -21.05
N PRO A 265 11.22 -1.15 -21.61
CA PRO A 265 11.29 -2.00 -22.79
C PRO A 265 11.97 -1.29 -23.97
N SER A 266 12.74 -2.05 -24.76
CA SER A 266 13.55 -1.48 -25.87
C SER A 266 12.74 -0.65 -26.87
N HIS A 267 11.49 -1.03 -27.15
CA HIS A 267 10.59 -0.33 -28.07
C HIS A 267 9.98 0.96 -27.50
N LEU A 268 10.08 1.18 -26.19
CA LEU A 268 9.59 2.38 -25.50
C LEU A 268 10.68 3.41 -25.20
N LYS A 269 11.97 3.07 -25.36
CA LYS A 269 13.11 3.94 -24.96
C LYS A 269 13.15 5.32 -25.64
N SER A 270 12.44 5.51 -26.76
CA SER A 270 12.31 6.81 -27.42
C SER A 270 11.20 7.69 -26.84
N ARG A 271 10.31 7.14 -26.01
CA ARG A 271 9.11 7.82 -25.48
C ARG A 271 8.99 7.76 -23.96
N VAL A 272 9.61 6.79 -23.30
CA VAL A 272 9.74 6.75 -21.85
C VAL A 272 11.17 7.16 -21.50
N LEU A 273 11.29 8.31 -20.84
CA LEU A 273 12.58 8.92 -20.50
C LEU A 273 12.70 9.08 -18.99
N TYR A 274 13.89 8.84 -18.45
CA TYR A 274 14.16 9.04 -17.04
C TYR A 274 14.93 10.33 -16.78
N LEU A 275 14.39 11.20 -15.94
CA LEU A 275 14.95 12.48 -15.56
C LEU A 275 15.22 12.54 -14.05
N PRO A 276 16.48 12.46 -13.60
CA PRO A 276 16.82 12.66 -12.21
C PRO A 276 16.39 14.06 -11.74
N HIS A 277 15.41 14.13 -10.84
CA HIS A 277 14.88 15.40 -10.36
C HIS A 277 14.32 15.29 -8.94
N SER A 278 14.29 16.41 -8.23
CA SER A 278 13.60 16.53 -6.96
C SER A 278 12.43 17.48 -7.15
N PHE A 279 11.22 17.01 -6.88
CA PHE A 279 10.01 17.82 -6.95
C PHE A 279 9.99 19.01 -5.95
N PHE A 280 10.93 19.09 -5.01
CA PHE A 280 11.16 20.27 -4.17
C PHE A 280 11.95 21.38 -4.86
N LYS A 281 12.50 21.10 -6.05
CA LYS A 281 13.26 22.06 -6.85
C LYS A 281 12.42 22.58 -8.02
N PRO A 282 12.69 23.81 -8.51
CA PRO A 282 12.04 24.33 -9.70
C PRO A 282 12.15 23.35 -10.88
N GLN A 283 11.05 23.16 -11.58
CA GLN A 283 10.96 22.25 -12.72
C GLN A 283 11.81 22.70 -13.92
N SER A 284 12.21 21.73 -14.72
CA SER A 284 13.07 21.95 -15.89
C SER A 284 12.31 22.59 -17.07
N ALA A 285 13.01 22.86 -18.18
CA ALA A 285 12.35 23.29 -19.42
C ALA A 285 11.34 22.24 -19.95
N LEU A 286 11.57 20.95 -19.68
CA LEU A 286 10.63 19.87 -20.01
C LEU A 286 9.35 19.97 -19.16
N GLY A 287 9.47 20.36 -17.89
CA GLY A 287 8.32 20.65 -17.03
C GLY A 287 7.43 21.75 -17.64
N ARG A 288 8.02 22.80 -18.23
CA ARG A 288 7.25 23.85 -18.92
C ARG A 288 6.55 23.39 -20.21
N ALA A 289 6.99 22.28 -20.81
CA ALA A 289 6.36 21.68 -21.98
C ALA A 289 5.32 20.61 -21.61
N THR A 290 5.23 20.21 -20.34
CA THR A 290 4.40 19.11 -19.84
C THR A 290 2.91 19.44 -19.91
N ASP A 291 2.11 18.49 -20.37
CA ASP A 291 0.65 18.56 -20.44
C ASP A 291 -0.01 18.06 -19.15
N VAL A 292 0.53 16.98 -18.56
CA VAL A 292 0.03 16.42 -17.29
C VAL A 292 1.20 16.10 -16.37
N PHE A 293 1.20 16.65 -15.16
CA PHE A 293 2.05 16.18 -14.06
C PHE A 293 1.27 15.15 -13.25
N LEU A 294 1.67 13.89 -13.29
CA LEU A 294 1.08 12.81 -12.51
C LEU A 294 1.83 12.64 -11.19
N LEU A 295 1.10 12.66 -10.07
CA LEU A 295 1.59 12.33 -8.72
C LEU A 295 0.74 11.17 -8.21
N ARG A 296 1.30 9.96 -8.12
CA ARG A 296 0.60 8.78 -7.63
C ARG A 296 1.31 8.20 -6.41
N HIS A 297 0.60 8.10 -5.28
CA HIS A 297 1.17 7.67 -3.99
C HIS A 297 2.40 8.48 -3.61
N ILE A 298 2.28 9.81 -3.73
CA ILE A 298 3.35 10.76 -3.42
C ILE A 298 2.92 11.65 -2.28
N LEU A 299 1.81 12.38 -2.44
CA LEU A 299 1.42 13.43 -1.50
C LEU A 299 0.94 12.87 -0.15
N HIS A 300 0.57 11.60 -0.09
CA HIS A 300 0.24 10.96 1.19
C HIS A 300 1.46 10.70 2.09
N ASP A 301 2.69 10.68 1.54
CA ASP A 301 3.93 10.53 2.31
C ASP A 301 4.41 11.85 2.92
N TRP A 302 3.78 12.97 2.58
CA TRP A 302 4.21 14.30 2.98
C TRP A 302 3.15 15.00 3.84
N ASN A 303 3.61 15.77 4.82
CA ASN A 303 2.75 16.68 5.57
C ASN A 303 2.28 17.84 4.68
N ASP A 304 1.27 18.60 5.13
CA ASP A 304 0.65 19.65 4.32
C ASP A 304 1.63 20.79 3.93
N LYS A 305 2.66 21.06 4.74
CA LYS A 305 3.69 22.06 4.42
C LYS A 305 4.53 21.61 3.23
N ASP A 306 4.95 20.35 3.24
CA ASP A 306 5.78 19.78 2.17
C ASP A 306 4.95 19.54 0.91
N CYS A 307 3.69 19.06 1.02
CA CYS A 307 2.77 18.99 -0.12
C CYS A 307 2.61 20.34 -0.82
N ARG A 308 2.44 21.44 -0.06
CA ARG A 308 2.39 22.79 -0.66
C ARG A 308 3.70 23.15 -1.35
N ALA A 309 4.85 22.79 -0.79
CA ALA A 309 6.14 23.06 -1.43
C ALA A 309 6.27 22.32 -2.76
N ILE A 310 5.88 21.05 -2.80
CA ILE A 310 5.83 20.22 -4.02
C ILE A 310 4.89 20.85 -5.05
N LEU A 311 3.63 21.10 -4.69
CA LEU A 311 2.64 21.61 -5.62
C LEU A 311 3.00 23.01 -6.15
N ARG A 312 3.66 23.86 -5.34
CA ARG A 312 4.17 25.17 -5.78
C ARG A 312 5.20 25.07 -6.90
N THR A 313 6.10 24.09 -6.88
CA THR A 313 7.11 23.93 -7.95
C THR A 313 6.45 23.50 -9.27
N LEU A 314 5.43 22.63 -9.19
CA LEU A 314 4.69 22.13 -10.35
C LEU A 314 3.82 23.22 -10.97
N VAL A 315 3.00 23.89 -10.14
CA VAL A 315 2.07 24.93 -10.63
C VAL A 315 2.81 26.12 -11.25
N ALA A 316 3.99 26.47 -10.73
CA ALA A 316 4.84 27.51 -11.31
C ALA A 316 5.30 27.18 -12.75
N SER A 317 5.25 25.92 -13.14
CA SER A 317 5.76 25.43 -14.43
C SER A 317 4.67 24.97 -15.39
N MET A 318 3.43 24.88 -14.93
CA MET A 318 2.28 24.57 -15.78
C MET A 318 2.09 25.63 -16.87
N LYS A 319 2.14 25.19 -18.13
CA LYS A 319 1.67 25.95 -19.30
C LYS A 319 0.14 26.08 -19.30
N PRO A 320 -0.44 27.03 -20.06
CA PRO A 320 -1.89 27.09 -20.24
C PRO A 320 -2.45 25.74 -20.73
N GLY A 321 -3.54 25.29 -20.11
CA GLY A 321 -4.18 24.01 -20.44
C GLY A 321 -3.60 22.79 -19.72
N ALA A 322 -2.40 22.86 -19.12
CA ALA A 322 -1.83 21.73 -18.39
C ALA A 322 -2.62 21.36 -17.13
N SER A 323 -2.50 20.10 -16.68
CA SER A 323 -3.10 19.57 -15.44
C SER A 323 -2.03 19.05 -14.48
N ILE A 324 -2.33 19.11 -13.18
CA ILE A 324 -1.71 18.21 -12.20
C ILE A 324 -2.73 17.14 -11.88
N LEU A 325 -2.38 15.87 -12.02
CA LEU A 325 -3.22 14.73 -11.70
C LEU A 325 -2.69 14.07 -10.43
N VAL A 326 -3.48 14.11 -9.36
CA VAL A 326 -3.14 13.48 -8.08
C VAL A 326 -3.94 12.18 -7.96
N ALA A 327 -3.25 11.06 -7.87
CA ALA A 327 -3.82 9.72 -7.73
C ALA A 327 -3.52 9.17 -6.33
N GLU A 328 -4.48 9.33 -5.42
CA GLU A 328 -4.35 9.01 -3.99
C GLU A 328 -5.64 8.40 -3.46
N GLN A 329 -5.56 7.68 -2.34
CA GLN A 329 -6.76 7.24 -1.65
C GLN A 329 -7.47 8.46 -1.01
N ILE A 330 -8.79 8.54 -1.20
CA ILE A 330 -9.62 9.53 -0.49
C ILE A 330 -10.21 8.85 0.74
N LEU A 331 -9.79 9.33 1.90
CA LEU A 331 -10.24 8.82 3.18
C LEU A 331 -11.73 9.13 3.37
N GLN A 332 -12.53 8.08 3.52
CA GLN A 332 -13.97 8.20 3.68
C GLN A 332 -14.35 8.58 5.11
N SER A 333 -15.51 9.23 5.27
CA SER A 333 -16.10 9.47 6.58
C SER A 333 -16.32 8.15 7.35
N PRO A 334 -16.17 8.14 8.69
CA PRO A 334 -16.39 6.93 9.47
C PRO A 334 -17.75 6.28 9.20
N GLY A 335 -17.75 4.98 8.92
CA GLY A 335 -18.96 4.20 8.61
C GLY A 335 -19.56 4.43 7.21
N ALA A 336 -18.92 5.21 6.34
CA ALA A 336 -19.41 5.45 4.97
C ALA A 336 -19.16 4.26 4.02
N VAL A 337 -18.26 3.35 4.38
CA VAL A 337 -17.99 2.11 3.64
C VAL A 337 -18.04 0.90 4.57
N SER A 338 -17.96 -0.31 4.00
CA SER A 338 -17.90 -1.53 4.81
C SER A 338 -16.74 -1.49 5.80
N TRP A 339 -16.94 -2.13 6.95
CA TRP A 339 -15.98 -2.12 8.04
C TRP A 339 -14.59 -2.64 7.62
N GLN A 340 -14.54 -3.59 6.69
CA GLN A 340 -13.31 -4.17 6.16
C GLN A 340 -12.53 -3.14 5.34
N ARG A 341 -13.23 -2.45 4.43
CA ARG A 341 -12.61 -1.40 3.61
C ARG A 341 -12.13 -0.27 4.52
N GLU A 342 -12.94 0.13 5.50
CA GLU A 342 -12.53 1.13 6.48
C GLU A 342 -11.30 0.69 7.28
N ARG A 343 -11.25 -0.56 7.77
CA ARG A 343 -10.08 -1.08 8.51
C ARG A 343 -8.78 -0.95 7.70
N VAL A 344 -8.82 -1.28 6.41
CA VAL A 344 -7.64 -1.15 5.53
C VAL A 344 -7.25 0.32 5.33
N MET A 345 -8.23 1.20 5.05
CA MET A 345 -7.95 2.64 4.87
C MET A 345 -7.35 3.28 6.12
N ARG A 346 -7.88 2.96 7.31
CA ARG A 346 -7.36 3.47 8.59
C ARG A 346 -5.98 2.89 8.93
N ALA A 347 -5.72 1.63 8.57
CA ALA A 347 -4.39 1.04 8.76
C ALA A 347 -3.33 1.74 7.90
N LEU A 348 -3.67 2.11 6.66
CA LEU A 348 -2.78 2.89 5.79
C LEU A 348 -2.54 4.30 6.37
N ASP A 349 -3.58 4.99 6.83
CA ASP A 349 -3.45 6.31 7.48
C ASP A 349 -2.55 6.26 8.72
N MET A 350 -2.73 5.23 9.56
CA MET A 350 -1.84 4.99 10.70
C MET A 350 -0.39 4.75 10.26
N GLN A 351 -0.16 4.01 9.16
CA GLN A 351 1.17 3.83 8.60
C GLN A 351 1.77 5.15 8.13
N MET A 352 1.02 6.00 7.43
CA MET A 352 1.46 7.33 6.98
C MET A 352 1.92 8.19 8.16
N MET A 353 1.10 8.26 9.21
CA MET A 353 1.41 9.01 10.43
C MET A 353 2.66 8.47 11.15
N ILE A 354 2.75 7.14 11.33
CA ILE A 354 3.82 6.50 12.10
C ILE A 354 5.16 6.56 11.37
N GLN A 355 5.17 6.31 10.06
CA GLN A 355 6.39 6.22 9.27
C GLN A 355 6.87 7.58 8.80
N PHE A 356 5.98 8.35 8.19
CA PHE A 356 6.36 9.56 7.46
C PHE A 356 6.03 10.85 8.21
N GLY A 357 5.23 10.77 9.28
CA GLY A 357 4.69 11.98 9.93
C GLY A 357 3.71 12.71 9.02
N SER A 358 3.03 11.97 8.15
CA SER A 358 2.05 12.44 7.18
C SER A 358 0.66 11.86 7.49
N LYS A 359 -0.26 11.87 6.53
CA LYS A 359 -1.64 11.42 6.69
C LYS A 359 -2.30 11.06 5.36
N GLU A 360 -3.25 10.15 5.41
CA GLU A 360 -4.31 10.07 4.40
C GLU A 360 -5.27 11.25 4.57
N ARG A 361 -5.95 11.66 3.50
CA ARG A 361 -6.76 12.89 3.49
C ARG A 361 -8.18 12.63 3.01
N THR A 362 -9.15 13.29 3.63
CA THR A 362 -10.52 13.35 3.11
C THR A 362 -10.57 14.21 1.85
N TYR A 363 -11.69 14.18 1.12
CA TYR A 363 -11.87 15.05 -0.05
C TYR A 363 -11.76 16.53 0.32
N GLU A 364 -12.32 16.90 1.48
CA GLU A 364 -12.29 18.27 2.01
C GLU A 364 -10.86 18.68 2.41
N ASP A 365 -10.07 17.77 3.00
CA ASP A 365 -8.66 18.00 3.30
C ASP A 365 -7.84 18.24 2.02
N TRP A 366 -8.06 17.42 0.99
CA TRP A 366 -7.41 17.59 -0.32
C TRP A 366 -7.78 18.94 -0.95
N ARG A 367 -9.07 19.27 -0.99
CA ARG A 367 -9.55 20.55 -1.52
C ARG A 367 -8.94 21.75 -0.77
N ALA A 368 -8.91 21.70 0.56
CA ALA A 368 -8.31 22.75 1.37
C ALA A 368 -6.80 22.89 1.13
N LEU A 369 -6.09 21.76 1.00
CA LEU A 369 -4.66 21.73 0.67
C LEU A 369 -4.40 22.39 -0.69
N PHE A 370 -5.12 22.02 -1.75
CA PHE A 370 -4.92 22.54 -3.09
C PHE A 370 -5.25 24.04 -3.21
N LEU A 371 -6.30 24.51 -2.55
CA LEU A 371 -6.64 25.93 -2.47
C LEU A 371 -5.61 26.76 -1.68
N SER A 372 -4.82 26.12 -0.81
CA SER A 372 -3.76 26.79 -0.02
C SER A 372 -2.41 26.93 -0.75
N VAL A 373 -2.32 26.40 -1.98
CA VAL A 373 -1.16 26.56 -2.88
C VAL A 373 -1.19 27.97 -3.49
N ASP A 374 -0.03 28.49 -3.90
CA ASP A 374 0.08 29.77 -4.59
C ASP A 374 0.79 29.58 -5.95
N PRO A 375 0.13 29.87 -7.09
CA PRO A 375 -1.30 30.17 -7.20
C PRO A 375 -2.20 28.98 -6.79
N PRO A 376 -3.45 29.23 -6.38
CA PRO A 376 -4.36 28.18 -5.93
C PRO A 376 -4.70 27.20 -7.04
N LEU A 377 -4.92 25.95 -6.64
CA LEU A 377 -5.34 24.85 -7.50
C LEU A 377 -6.76 24.42 -7.16
N GLU A 378 -7.57 24.17 -8.19
CA GLU A 378 -8.94 23.67 -8.05
C GLU A 378 -9.06 22.26 -8.60
N ILE A 379 -9.81 21.41 -7.91
CA ILE A 379 -10.21 20.09 -8.40
C ILE A 379 -11.31 20.30 -9.45
N VAL A 380 -10.98 20.13 -10.72
CA VAL A 380 -11.95 20.27 -11.82
C VAL A 380 -12.65 18.95 -12.14
N ARG A 381 -12.01 17.82 -11.80
CA ARG A 381 -12.56 16.48 -11.97
C ARG A 381 -11.98 15.54 -10.91
N CYS A 382 -12.79 14.62 -10.41
CA CYS A 382 -12.37 13.57 -9.50
C CYS A 382 -13.01 12.25 -9.93
N VAL A 383 -12.20 11.24 -10.28
CA VAL A 383 -12.67 9.94 -10.77
C VAL A 383 -12.06 8.83 -9.90
N GLN A 384 -12.90 7.92 -9.40
CA GLN A 384 -12.44 6.67 -8.81
C GLN A 384 -12.87 5.53 -9.74
N PRO A 385 -11.97 4.92 -10.52
CA PRO A 385 -12.31 3.78 -11.36
C PRO A 385 -12.90 2.62 -10.54
N ASP A 386 -13.85 1.89 -11.12
CA ASP A 386 -14.45 0.73 -10.45
C ASP A 386 -13.38 -0.30 -10.07
N GLY A 387 -13.38 -0.69 -8.79
CA GLY A 387 -12.37 -1.60 -8.21
C GLY A 387 -11.11 -0.90 -7.68
N SER A 388 -10.87 0.36 -8.03
CA SER A 388 -9.73 1.15 -7.55
C SER A 388 -9.96 1.67 -6.13
N ALA A 389 -8.94 1.57 -5.28
CA ALA A 389 -8.85 2.31 -4.02
C ALA A 389 -8.37 3.75 -4.26
N ASP A 390 -7.59 3.99 -5.31
CA ASP A 390 -7.09 5.31 -5.69
C ASP A 390 -8.19 6.14 -6.37
N SER A 391 -8.26 7.41 -6.02
CA SER A 391 -9.06 8.43 -6.70
C SER A 391 -8.14 9.40 -7.42
N PHE A 392 -8.51 9.74 -8.65
CA PHE A 392 -7.75 10.58 -9.57
C PHE A 392 -8.36 11.98 -9.59
N MET A 393 -7.68 12.92 -8.96
CA MET A 393 -8.07 14.32 -8.85
C MET A 393 -7.30 15.14 -9.88
N GLU A 394 -8.00 15.65 -10.89
CA GLU A 394 -7.45 16.59 -11.87
C GLU A 394 -7.50 18.00 -11.30
N LEU A 395 -6.33 18.64 -11.25
CA LEU A 395 -6.14 19.99 -10.74
C LEU A 395 -5.79 20.96 -11.87
N LYS A 396 -6.44 22.12 -11.87
CA LYS A 396 -6.11 23.27 -12.72
C LYS A 396 -5.79 24.49 -11.85
N LYS A 397 -5.07 25.46 -12.42
CA LYS A 397 -4.94 26.81 -11.83
C LYS A 397 -6.32 27.44 -11.72
N ALA A 398 -6.66 27.97 -10.54
CA ALA A 398 -7.90 28.72 -10.33
C ALA A 398 -7.96 30.01 -11.16
#